data_AF-A0A8T5NTI7-F1
#
_entry.id   AF-A0A8T5NTI7-F1
#
_cell.length_a   1.000
_cell.length_b   1.000
_cell.length_c   1.000
_cell.angle_alpha   90.00
_cell.angle_beta   90.00
_cell.angle_gamma   90.00
#
_symmetry.space_group_name_H-M   'P 1'
#
loop_
_entity.id
_entity.type
_entity.pdbx_description
1 polymer ?
#
loop_
_entity_poly.entity_id
_entity_poly.type
_entity_poly.pdbx_seq_one_letter_code
_entity_poly.pdbx_strand_id
1 'polypeptide(L)'
;MVFIEKYKSKGITYYRLVHNIRKGNKIIQKKKQLGKILPPEVRVEYLKKEFLKEIAKDRYKYLSQKAIWAVENKREQYRKEIKRLSLLEKEKKLKEFIIRFTYDSSKLSGVDITLRQTSLILKEGIMPQNIRDLRTAKELENHEKGIIIITKYKGNFDIKFINKLHKVLFFGVDDTIAGKLRNEFKRNVKIAGTSYVPPKWQDLQRELKAFF
;
A
#
# COMPACT_ATOMS: atom_id res chain seq x y z
N MET A 1 2.35 20.52 9.59
CA MET A 1 3.58 21.34 9.65
C MET A 1 3.82 21.76 11.09
N VAL A 2 5.07 21.89 11.55
CA VAL A 2 5.37 22.41 12.91
C VAL A 2 5.50 23.93 12.84
N PHE A 3 4.82 24.64 13.73
CA PHE A 3 4.90 26.10 13.83
C PHE A 3 5.06 26.53 15.30
N ILE A 4 5.50 27.77 15.50
CA ILE A 4 5.63 28.38 16.82
C ILE A 4 4.31 29.05 17.17
N GLU A 5 3.83 28.81 18.39
CA GLU A 5 2.66 29.46 18.95
C GLU A 5 3.09 30.28 20.18
N LYS A 6 2.67 31.55 20.20
CA LYS A 6 2.83 32.47 21.32
C LYS A 6 1.55 32.45 22.16
N TYR A 7 1.66 32.31 23.47
CA TYR A 7 0.52 32.36 24.37
C TYR A 7 0.84 33.10 25.67
N LYS A 8 -0.17 33.62 26.35
CA LYS A 8 -0.03 34.30 27.64
C LYS A 8 -0.56 33.43 28.77
N SER A 9 0.13 33.41 29.90
CA SER A 9 -0.34 32.78 31.14
C SER A 9 0.09 33.62 32.33
N LYS A 10 -0.87 34.00 33.20
CA LYS A 10 -0.65 34.89 34.35
C LYS A 10 0.16 36.15 34.00
N GLY A 11 -0.19 36.80 32.88
CA GLY A 11 0.49 38.01 32.40
C GLY A 11 1.84 37.80 31.69
N ILE A 12 2.44 36.61 31.78
CA ILE A 12 3.75 36.29 31.19
C ILE A 12 3.54 35.66 29.81
N THR A 13 4.40 36.05 28.85
CA THR A 13 4.42 35.50 27.49
C THR A 13 5.27 34.22 27.44
N TYR A 14 4.76 33.20 26.76
CA TYR A 14 5.43 31.92 26.52
C TYR A 14 5.36 31.52 25.05
N TYR A 15 6.32 30.69 24.65
CA TYR A 15 6.44 30.12 23.31
C TYR A 15 6.38 28.59 23.38
N ARG A 16 5.73 27.97 22.38
CA ARG A 16 5.70 26.52 22.21
C ARG A 16 5.69 26.13 20.73
N LEU A 17 6.21 24.95 20.41
CA LEU A 17 6.05 24.31 19.11
C LEU A 17 4.74 23.54 19.08
N VAL A 18 4.01 23.63 17.96
CA VAL A 18 2.73 22.96 17.77
C VAL A 18 2.74 22.18 16.46
N HIS A 19 2.17 20.97 16.49
CA HIS A 19 1.95 20.16 15.31
C HIS A 19 0.53 19.58 15.33
N ASN A 20 -0.24 19.91 14.29
CA ASN A 20 -1.59 19.40 14.09
C ASN A 20 -1.54 18.04 13.39
N ILE A 21 -2.12 17.01 14.01
CA ILE A 21 -2.26 15.66 13.47
C ILE A 21 -3.74 15.40 13.23
N ARG A 22 -4.12 15.11 11.98
CA ARG A 22 -5.49 14.73 11.64
C ARG A 22 -5.67 13.23 11.86
N LYS A 23 -6.63 12.85 12.71
CA LYS A 23 -7.01 11.44 12.96
C LYS A 23 -8.52 11.33 12.73
N GLY A 24 -8.91 10.96 11.51
CA GLY A 24 -10.31 11.00 11.06
C GLY A 24 -10.87 12.43 11.05
N ASN A 25 -12.03 12.63 11.70
CA ASN A 25 -12.68 13.95 11.84
C ASN A 25 -12.11 14.80 12.99
N LYS A 26 -11.16 14.30 13.77
CA LYS A 26 -10.58 15.01 14.91
C LYS A 26 -9.18 15.55 14.58
N ILE A 27 -8.89 16.76 15.03
CA ILE A 27 -7.54 17.36 14.98
C ILE A 27 -6.93 17.21 16.37
N ILE A 28 -5.81 16.50 16.45
CA ILE A 28 -5.04 16.32 17.67
C ILE A 28 -3.83 17.24 17.60
N GLN A 29 -3.67 18.11 18.60
CA GLN A 29 -2.51 19.00 18.74
C GLN A 29 -1.45 18.36 19.64
N LYS A 30 -0.27 18.07 19.08
CA LYS A 30 0.93 17.80 19.88
C LYS A 30 1.65 19.13 20.12
N LYS A 31 2.12 19.36 21.35
CA LYS A 31 2.77 20.62 21.79
C LYS A 31 4.09 20.33 22.51
N LYS A 32 5.11 21.15 22.28
CA LYS A 32 6.39 21.13 23.02
C LYS A 32 6.75 22.53 23.48
N GLN A 33 6.94 22.71 24.78
CA GLN A 33 7.20 24.02 25.37
C GLN A 33 8.62 24.50 25.02
N LEU A 34 8.76 25.78 24.69
CA LEU A 34 10.04 26.45 24.47
C LEU A 34 10.42 27.36 25.66
N GLY A 35 9.43 27.83 26.42
CA GLY A 35 9.64 28.69 27.59
C GLY A 35 9.29 30.16 27.33
N LYS A 36 9.86 31.06 28.14
CA LYS A 36 9.55 32.51 28.12
C LYS A 36 10.27 33.27 27.01
N ILE A 37 11.45 32.78 26.60
CA ILE A 37 12.31 33.42 25.61
C ILE A 37 12.25 32.59 24.33
N LEU A 38 12.02 33.25 23.18
CA LEU A 38 12.07 32.59 21.89
C LEU A 38 13.55 32.35 21.52
N PRO A 39 13.98 31.10 21.26
CA PRO A 39 15.36 30.83 20.87
C PRO A 39 15.71 31.45 19.50
N PRO A 40 17.01 31.61 19.19
CA PRO A 40 17.46 32.04 17.87
C PRO A 40 16.95 31.12 16.75
N GLU A 41 16.79 31.66 15.54
CA GLU A 41 16.16 30.95 14.41
C GLU A 41 16.81 29.59 14.09
N VAL A 42 18.14 29.53 14.10
CA VAL A 42 18.91 28.28 13.91
C VAL A 42 18.54 27.23 14.97
N ARG A 43 18.37 27.65 16.22
CA ARG A 43 18.00 26.76 17.33
C ARG A 43 16.53 26.34 17.23
N VAL A 44 15.64 27.24 16.82
CA VAL A 44 14.23 26.93 16.56
C VAL A 44 14.10 25.87 15.48
N GLU A 45 14.85 25.98 14.38
CA GLU A 45 14.78 25.02 13.28
C GLU A 45 15.29 23.64 13.71
N TYR A 46 16.33 23.59 14.54
CA TYR A 46 16.77 22.35 15.20
C TYR A 46 15.68 21.75 16.09
N LEU A 47 15.03 22.56 16.93
CA LEU A 47 13.98 22.11 17.86
C LEU A 47 12.72 21.62 17.12
N LYS A 48 12.35 22.22 15.98
CA LYS A 48 11.28 21.71 15.11
C LYS A 48 11.59 20.31 14.59
N LYS A 49 12.84 20.07 14.16
CA LYS A 49 13.28 18.74 13.67
C LYS A 49 13.23 17.70 14.79
N GLU A 50 13.72 18.03 15.99
CA GLU A 50 13.65 17.14 17.16
C GLU A 50 12.19 16.83 17.57
N PHE A 51 11.32 17.85 17.59
CA PHE A 51 9.91 17.66 17.92
C PHE A 51 9.17 16.76 16.90
N LEU A 52 9.52 16.86 15.62
CA LEU A 52 9.00 15.93 14.60
C LEU A 52 9.45 14.48 14.84
N LYS A 53 10.69 14.26 15.29
CA LYS A 53 11.18 12.91 15.65
C LYS A 53 10.43 12.34 16.84
N GLU A 54 10.17 13.15 17.88
CA GLU A 54 9.36 12.74 19.03
C GLU A 54 7.93 12.34 18.62
N ILE A 55 7.28 13.12 17.77
CA ILE A 55 5.95 12.79 17.23
C ILE A 55 5.99 11.53 16.36
N ALA A 56 7.07 11.30 15.63
CA ALA A 56 7.23 10.14 14.77
C ALA A 56 7.45 8.84 15.56
N LYS A 57 8.17 8.88 16.69
CA LYS A 57 8.34 7.72 17.60
C LYS A 57 6.99 7.12 18.02
N ASP A 58 5.98 7.95 18.30
CA ASP A 58 4.63 7.49 18.66
C ASP A 58 3.86 6.86 17.48
N ARG A 59 4.16 7.21 16.23
CA ARG A 59 3.43 6.73 15.04
C ARG A 59 3.95 5.40 14.50
N TYR A 60 5.22 5.10 14.68
CA TYR A 60 5.87 3.97 14.03
C TYR A 60 6.47 3.03 15.06
N LYS A 61 5.59 2.27 15.72
CA LYS A 61 5.91 1.32 16.82
C LYS A 61 7.05 0.35 16.49
N TYR A 62 7.21 -0.02 15.21
CA TYR A 62 8.14 -1.05 14.77
C TYR A 62 9.31 -0.53 13.92
N LEU A 63 9.43 0.78 13.67
CA LEU A 63 10.46 1.33 12.80
C LEU A 63 11.40 2.28 13.54
N SER A 64 12.70 2.12 13.31
CA SER A 64 13.70 3.06 13.83
C SER A 64 13.61 4.42 13.14
N GLN A 65 14.08 5.47 13.80
CA GLN A 65 14.11 6.82 13.22
C GLN A 65 14.92 6.88 11.92
N LYS A 66 16.00 6.09 11.82
CA LYS A 66 16.81 5.95 10.62
C LYS A 66 16.01 5.32 9.47
N ALA A 67 15.24 4.27 9.75
CA ALA A 67 14.38 3.63 8.75
C ALA A 67 13.28 4.57 8.25
N ILE A 68 12.61 5.28 9.17
CA ILE A 68 11.59 6.28 8.81
C ILE A 68 12.19 7.35 7.90
N TRP A 69 13.34 7.90 8.28
CA TRP A 69 14.02 8.91 7.47
C TRP A 69 14.38 8.37 6.08
N ALA A 70 14.91 7.15 5.98
CA ALA A 70 15.26 6.54 4.70
C ALA A 70 14.04 6.37 3.79
N VAL A 71 12.91 5.90 4.33
CA VAL A 71 11.65 5.72 3.58
C VAL A 71 11.09 7.07 3.12
N GLU A 72 11.03 8.06 4.00
CA GLU A 72 10.53 9.40 3.68
C GLU A 72 11.41 10.08 2.62
N ASN A 73 12.73 9.96 2.73
CA ASN A 73 13.66 10.50 1.74
C ASN A 73 13.45 9.85 0.36
N LYS A 74 13.33 8.52 0.29
CA LYS A 74 13.00 7.80 -0.95
C LYS A 74 11.68 8.27 -1.55
N ARG A 75 10.65 8.48 -0.72
CA ARG A 75 9.34 8.98 -1.17
C ARG A 75 9.45 10.36 -1.80
N GLU A 76 10.17 11.28 -1.17
CA GLU A 76 10.32 12.65 -1.70
C GLU A 76 11.15 12.69 -2.99
N GLN A 77 12.20 11.86 -3.09
CA GLN A 77 12.97 11.70 -4.34
C GLN A 77 12.07 11.16 -5.47
N TYR A 78 11.33 10.08 -5.21
CA TYR A 78 10.40 9.50 -6.17
C TYR A 78 9.33 10.50 -6.64
N ARG A 79 8.76 11.29 -5.72
CA ARG A 79 7.79 12.34 -6.08
C ARG A 79 8.38 13.39 -7.02
N LYS A 80 9.62 13.82 -6.79
CA LYS A 80 10.31 14.78 -7.67
C LYS A 80 10.57 14.18 -9.05
N GLU A 81 11.00 12.93 -9.10
CA GLU A 81 11.23 12.20 -10.35
C GLU A 81 9.93 12.09 -11.17
N ILE A 82 8.86 11.56 -10.57
CA ILE A 82 7.58 11.39 -11.27
C ILE A 82 7.02 12.73 -11.77
N LYS A 83 7.21 13.84 -11.05
CA LYS A 83 6.77 15.16 -11.52
C LYS A 83 7.47 15.63 -12.80
N ARG A 84 8.72 15.21 -13.02
CA ARG A 84 9.52 15.59 -14.19
C ARG A 84 9.18 14.79 -15.44
N LEU A 85 8.62 13.59 -15.28
CA LEU A 85 8.26 12.71 -16.40
C LEU A 85 7.03 13.23 -17.16
N SER A 86 7.08 13.12 -18.48
CA SER A 86 5.93 13.26 -19.38
C SER A 86 4.87 12.19 -19.09
N LEU A 87 3.67 12.37 -19.66
CA LEU A 87 2.60 11.38 -19.55
C LEU A 87 3.02 10.02 -20.13
N LEU A 88 3.64 10.04 -21.32
CA LEU A 88 4.11 8.82 -21.99
C LEU A 88 5.17 8.07 -21.17
N GLU A 89 6.11 8.78 -20.55
CA GLU A 89 7.13 8.16 -19.70
C GLU A 89 6.52 7.54 -18.44
N LYS A 90 5.53 8.20 -17.83
CA LYS A 90 4.78 7.63 -16.68
C LYS A 90 4.06 6.36 -17.07
N GLU A 91 3.40 6.34 -18.22
CA GLU A 91 2.70 5.16 -18.74
C GLU A 91 3.67 4.01 -19.02
N LYS A 92 4.80 4.27 -19.67
CA LYS A 92 5.84 3.27 -19.91
C LYS A 92 6.37 2.69 -18.59
N LYS A 93 6.70 3.55 -17.62
CA LYS A 93 7.19 3.14 -16.30
C LYS A 93 6.16 2.31 -15.54
N LEU A 94 4.88 2.69 -15.60
CA LEU A 94 3.80 1.90 -14.99
C LEU A 94 3.64 0.55 -15.67
N LYS A 95 3.67 0.48 -17.00
CA LYS A 95 3.57 -0.78 -17.75
C LYS A 95 4.72 -1.73 -17.40
N GLU A 96 5.95 -1.22 -17.32
CA GLU A 96 7.11 -2.02 -16.90
C GLU A 96 7.00 -2.52 -15.47
N PHE A 97 6.51 -1.68 -14.55
CA PHE A 97 6.24 -2.09 -13.18
C PHE A 97 5.21 -3.22 -13.14
N ILE A 98 4.10 -3.09 -13.87
CA ILE A 98 3.03 -4.10 -13.88
C ILE A 98 3.55 -5.44 -14.40
N ILE A 99 4.36 -5.45 -15.46
CA ILE A 99 4.92 -6.71 -16.01
C ILE A 99 5.81 -7.41 -14.98
N ARG A 100 6.71 -6.66 -14.33
CA ARG A 100 7.58 -7.21 -13.28
C ARG A 100 6.77 -7.71 -12.09
N PHE A 101 5.79 -6.93 -11.66
CA PHE A 101 4.94 -7.28 -10.54
C PHE A 101 4.07 -8.51 -10.82
N THR A 102 3.52 -8.63 -12.03
CA THR A 102 2.81 -9.83 -12.48
C THR A 102 3.73 -11.04 -12.52
N TYR A 103 4.93 -10.91 -13.09
CA TYR A 103 5.92 -11.99 -13.10
C TYR A 103 6.25 -12.47 -11.67
N ASP A 104 6.63 -11.56 -10.78
CA ASP A 104 7.05 -11.91 -9.41
C ASP A 104 5.90 -12.56 -8.61
N SER A 105 4.69 -12.00 -8.73
CA SER A 105 3.48 -12.51 -8.07
C SER A 105 3.06 -13.89 -8.58
N SER A 106 3.08 -14.10 -9.90
CA SER A 106 2.76 -15.39 -10.51
C SER A 106 3.82 -16.45 -10.19
N LYS A 107 5.11 -16.09 -10.20
CA LYS A 107 6.18 -17.02 -9.82
C LYS A 107 6.07 -17.45 -8.36
N LEU A 108 5.72 -16.53 -7.45
CA LEU A 108 5.41 -16.84 -6.05
C LEU A 108 4.21 -17.77 -5.89
N SER A 109 3.25 -17.71 -6.82
CA SER A 109 2.07 -18.58 -6.85
C SER A 109 2.35 -19.96 -7.47
N GLY A 110 3.60 -20.22 -7.91
CA GLY A 110 4.02 -21.50 -8.47
C GLY A 110 3.95 -21.60 -10.00
N VAL A 111 3.68 -20.50 -10.71
CA VAL A 111 3.67 -20.48 -12.18
C VAL A 111 5.10 -20.59 -12.69
N ASP A 112 5.41 -21.62 -13.48
CA ASP A 112 6.73 -21.77 -14.09
C ASP A 112 6.87 -20.93 -15.36
N ILE A 113 7.14 -19.63 -15.16
CA ILE A 113 7.39 -18.70 -16.25
C ILE A 113 8.64 -17.85 -15.96
N THR A 114 9.22 -17.26 -16.99
CA THR A 114 10.30 -16.28 -16.92
C THR A 114 9.77 -14.85 -17.15
N LEU A 115 10.56 -13.85 -16.73
CA LEU A 115 10.21 -12.45 -16.96
C LEU A 115 10.11 -12.13 -18.47
N ARG A 116 10.96 -12.73 -19.31
CA ARG A 116 10.92 -12.55 -20.76
C ARG A 116 9.61 -13.08 -21.35
N GLN A 117 9.23 -14.30 -20.99
CA GLN A 117 7.96 -14.90 -21.44
C GLN A 117 6.76 -14.07 -20.97
N THR A 118 6.75 -13.62 -19.71
CA THR A 118 5.71 -12.73 -19.18
C THR A 118 5.62 -11.44 -19.99
N SER A 119 6.77 -10.85 -20.34
CA SER A 119 6.83 -9.66 -21.18
C SER A 119 6.29 -9.92 -22.60
N LEU A 120 6.63 -11.04 -23.24
CA LEU A 120 6.12 -11.39 -24.57
C LEU A 120 4.59 -11.51 -24.56
N ILE A 121 4.02 -12.18 -23.55
CA ILE A 121 2.57 -12.34 -23.42
C ILE A 121 1.91 -10.97 -23.21
N LEU A 122 2.35 -10.18 -22.22
CA LEU A 122 1.66 -8.95 -21.83
C LEU A 122 1.94 -7.74 -22.74
N LYS A 123 3.13 -7.64 -23.35
CA LYS A 123 3.46 -6.52 -24.25
C LYS A 123 3.13 -6.81 -25.70
N GLU A 124 3.42 -8.02 -26.17
CA GLU A 124 3.40 -8.35 -27.60
C GLU A 124 2.22 -9.26 -27.97
N GLY A 125 1.53 -9.83 -26.98
CA GLY A 125 0.44 -10.79 -27.23
C GLY A 125 0.94 -12.11 -27.82
N ILE A 126 2.24 -12.42 -27.68
CA ILE A 126 2.87 -13.59 -28.27
C ILE A 126 2.94 -14.70 -27.22
N MET A 127 2.39 -15.87 -27.57
CA MET A 127 2.53 -17.08 -26.77
C MET A 127 3.92 -17.70 -26.96
N PRO A 128 4.74 -17.85 -25.90
CA PRO A 128 6.03 -18.53 -25.99
C PRO A 128 5.85 -20.00 -26.35
N GLN A 129 6.70 -20.52 -27.25
CA GLN A 129 6.59 -21.87 -27.82
C GLN A 129 6.53 -23.01 -26.78
N ASN A 130 7.13 -22.81 -25.61
CA ASN A 130 7.16 -23.79 -24.52
C ASN A 130 6.01 -23.67 -23.53
N ILE A 131 5.14 -22.65 -23.64
CA ILE A 131 3.93 -22.51 -22.83
C ILE A 131 2.77 -23.06 -23.66
N ARG A 132 2.40 -24.31 -23.40
CA ARG A 132 1.29 -24.99 -24.09
C ARG A 132 -0.07 -24.67 -23.48
N ASP A 133 -0.09 -24.20 -22.24
CA ASP A 133 -1.31 -23.97 -21.47
C ASP A 133 -1.79 -22.52 -21.59
N LEU A 134 -2.93 -22.34 -22.26
CA LEU A 134 -3.61 -21.05 -22.37
C LEU A 134 -4.04 -20.49 -21.01
N ARG A 135 -4.23 -21.35 -20.01
CA ARG A 135 -4.57 -20.92 -18.65
C ARG A 135 -3.48 -20.06 -18.04
N THR A 136 -2.20 -20.40 -18.24
CA THR A 136 -1.08 -19.62 -17.70
C THR A 136 -1.06 -18.20 -18.29
N ALA A 137 -1.24 -18.08 -19.61
CA ALA A 137 -1.38 -16.77 -20.25
C ALA A 137 -2.57 -15.99 -19.68
N LYS A 138 -3.71 -16.68 -19.47
CA LYS A 138 -4.89 -16.06 -18.90
C LYS A 138 -4.67 -15.55 -17.48
N GLU A 139 -3.99 -16.32 -16.63
CA GLU A 139 -3.64 -15.92 -15.27
C GLU A 139 -2.79 -14.64 -15.27
N LEU A 140 -1.81 -14.52 -16.18
CA LEU A 140 -0.95 -13.34 -16.29
C LEU A 140 -1.73 -12.12 -16.78
N GLU A 141 -2.55 -12.27 -17.83
CA GLU A 141 -3.41 -11.20 -18.32
C GLU A 141 -4.39 -10.72 -17.25
N ASN A 142 -5.00 -11.67 -16.53
CA ASN A 142 -5.97 -11.37 -15.49
C ASN A 142 -5.31 -10.65 -14.31
N HIS A 143 -4.07 -11.02 -13.95
CA HIS A 143 -3.30 -10.31 -12.93
C HIS A 143 -3.00 -8.87 -13.36
N GLU A 144 -2.54 -8.63 -14.59
CA GLU A 144 -2.36 -7.28 -15.14
C GLU A 144 -3.67 -6.46 -15.06
N LYS A 145 -4.78 -7.04 -15.52
CA LYS A 145 -6.11 -6.41 -15.45
C LYS A 145 -6.51 -6.08 -14.02
N GLY A 146 -6.28 -7.00 -13.08
CA GLY A 146 -6.56 -6.82 -11.66
C GLY A 146 -5.83 -5.62 -11.06
N ILE A 147 -4.55 -5.44 -11.39
CA ILE A 147 -3.76 -4.30 -10.91
C ILE A 147 -4.22 -2.98 -11.54
N ILE A 148 -4.58 -2.98 -12.82
CA ILE A 148 -5.16 -1.80 -13.47
C ILE A 148 -6.49 -1.42 -12.78
N ILE A 149 -7.33 -2.39 -12.43
CA ILE A 149 -8.57 -2.13 -11.68
C ILE A 149 -8.28 -1.52 -10.32
N ILE A 150 -7.34 -2.09 -9.55
CA ILE A 150 -6.96 -1.56 -8.23
C ILE A 150 -6.48 -0.11 -8.33
N THR A 151 -5.62 0.21 -9.31
CA THR A 151 -5.06 1.56 -9.46
C THR A 151 -6.10 2.61 -9.86
N LYS A 152 -7.19 2.20 -10.54
CA LYS A 152 -8.28 3.09 -10.96
C LYS A 152 -9.45 3.13 -9.98
N TYR A 153 -9.49 2.22 -9.00
CA TYR A 153 -10.62 2.09 -8.09
C TYR A 153 -10.67 3.24 -7.08
N LYS A 154 -11.85 3.86 -6.96
CA LYS A 154 -12.12 5.00 -6.06
C LYS A 154 -13.21 4.70 -5.02
N GLY A 155 -13.75 3.48 -5.01
CA GLY A 155 -14.79 3.07 -4.06
C GLY A 155 -14.22 2.61 -2.72
N ASN A 156 -15.10 2.11 -1.86
CA ASN A 156 -14.71 1.57 -0.56
C ASN A 156 -14.03 0.21 -0.71
N PHE A 157 -13.02 -0.04 0.11
CA PHE A 157 -12.45 -1.38 0.22
C PHE A 157 -13.43 -2.27 1.00
N ASP A 158 -14.25 -3.02 0.27
CA ASP A 158 -15.28 -3.90 0.82
C ASP A 158 -15.25 -5.29 0.17
N ILE A 159 -16.09 -6.20 0.68
CA ILE A 159 -16.19 -7.56 0.16
C ILE A 159 -16.68 -7.60 -1.29
N LYS A 160 -17.48 -6.62 -1.75
CA LYS A 160 -17.97 -6.57 -3.13
C LYS A 160 -16.81 -6.28 -4.07
N PHE A 161 -15.90 -5.39 -3.69
CA PHE A 161 -14.69 -5.09 -4.45
C PHE A 161 -13.76 -6.31 -4.48
N ILE A 162 -13.52 -6.97 -3.35
CA ILE A 162 -12.70 -8.19 -3.29
C ILE A 162 -13.29 -9.30 -4.19
N ASN A 163 -14.59 -9.55 -4.14
CA ASN A 163 -15.23 -10.56 -5.00
C ASN A 163 -15.14 -10.19 -6.49
N LYS A 164 -15.27 -8.91 -6.84
CA LYS A 164 -15.06 -8.44 -8.23
C LYS A 164 -13.63 -8.66 -8.69
N LEU A 165 -12.64 -8.34 -7.85
CA LEU A 165 -11.24 -8.56 -8.15
C LEU A 165 -10.94 -10.05 -8.31
N HIS A 166 -11.43 -10.89 -7.40
CA HIS A 166 -11.31 -12.34 -7.49
C HIS A 166 -11.95 -12.90 -8.77
N LYS A 167 -13.11 -12.37 -9.17
CA LYS A 167 -13.74 -12.73 -10.44
C LYS A 167 -12.84 -12.42 -11.64
N VAL A 168 -12.21 -11.26 -11.66
CA VAL A 168 -11.29 -10.87 -12.74
C VAL A 168 -10.06 -11.78 -12.76
N LEU A 169 -9.48 -12.10 -11.60
CA LEU A 169 -8.31 -12.97 -11.51
C LEU A 169 -8.58 -14.38 -12.07
N PHE A 170 -9.76 -14.93 -11.80
CA PHE A 170 -10.11 -16.31 -12.17
C PHE A 170 -10.91 -16.45 -13.48
N PHE A 171 -11.28 -15.35 -14.14
CA PHE A 171 -12.09 -15.39 -15.35
C PHE A 171 -11.39 -16.15 -16.50
N GLY A 172 -11.99 -17.23 -16.99
CA GLY A 172 -11.41 -18.11 -17.99
C GLY A 172 -10.23 -18.96 -17.49
N VAL A 173 -9.93 -18.92 -16.19
CA VAL A 173 -8.96 -19.78 -15.50
C VAL A 173 -9.70 -20.87 -14.73
N ASP A 174 -10.65 -20.45 -13.89
CA ASP A 174 -11.62 -21.33 -13.22
C ASP A 174 -12.89 -20.53 -12.91
N ASP A 175 -13.82 -20.55 -13.87
CA ASP A 175 -15.09 -19.84 -13.76
C ASP A 175 -16.01 -20.42 -12.68
N THR A 176 -15.74 -21.65 -12.21
CA THR A 176 -16.56 -22.28 -11.16
C THR A 176 -16.38 -21.57 -9.81
N ILE A 177 -15.17 -21.04 -9.56
CA ILE A 177 -14.79 -20.34 -8.32
C ILE A 177 -14.72 -18.81 -8.47
N ALA A 178 -14.68 -18.29 -9.69
CA ALA A 178 -14.50 -16.87 -9.96
C ALA A 178 -15.49 -15.98 -9.19
N GLY A 179 -14.95 -15.11 -8.33
CA GLY A 179 -15.71 -14.17 -7.51
C GLY A 179 -16.54 -14.75 -6.36
N LYS A 180 -16.41 -16.04 -6.06
CA LYS A 180 -17.16 -16.73 -5.00
C LYS A 180 -16.31 -16.98 -3.77
N LEU A 181 -16.94 -16.95 -2.61
CA LEU A 181 -16.32 -17.21 -1.31
C LEU A 181 -16.43 -18.69 -0.93
N ARG A 182 -15.53 -19.15 -0.05
CA ARG A 182 -15.47 -20.57 0.37
C ARG A 182 -16.74 -21.10 1.05
N ASN A 183 -17.54 -20.22 1.67
CA ASN A 183 -18.81 -20.58 2.29
C ASN A 183 -19.86 -21.03 1.26
N GLU A 184 -19.80 -20.53 0.02
CA GLU A 184 -20.70 -20.93 -1.07
C GLU A 184 -20.45 -22.40 -1.48
N PHE A 185 -19.22 -22.88 -1.31
CA PHE A 185 -18.84 -24.27 -1.61
C PHE A 185 -18.91 -25.21 -0.42
N LYS A 186 -19.14 -24.68 0.79
CA LYS A 186 -19.05 -25.41 2.06
C LYS A 186 -17.70 -26.14 2.25
N ARG A 187 -16.59 -25.49 1.83
CA ARG A 187 -15.24 -26.09 1.82
C ARG A 187 -14.29 -25.47 2.84
N ASN A 188 -13.71 -26.33 3.68
CA ASN A 188 -12.56 -25.99 4.51
C ASN A 188 -11.27 -26.21 3.72
N VAL A 189 -10.24 -25.42 4.02
CA VAL A 189 -8.95 -25.48 3.34
C VAL A 189 -7.81 -25.53 4.35
N LYS A 190 -6.65 -26.01 3.92
CA LYS A 190 -5.39 -25.97 4.66
C LYS A 190 -4.35 -25.28 3.78
N ILE A 191 -3.37 -24.64 4.41
CA ILE A 191 -2.23 -24.06 3.70
C ILE A 191 -1.06 -25.02 3.90
N ALA A 192 -0.57 -25.60 2.82
CA ALA A 192 0.58 -26.50 2.89
C ALA A 192 1.83 -25.74 3.36
N GLY A 193 2.69 -26.40 4.15
CA GLY A 193 3.92 -25.79 4.67
C GLY A 193 3.75 -24.89 5.89
N THR A 194 2.57 -24.83 6.50
CA THR A 194 2.32 -24.09 7.74
C THR A 194 1.39 -24.87 8.68
N SER A 195 1.54 -24.65 9.99
CA SER A 195 0.62 -25.17 11.02
C SER A 195 -0.66 -24.33 11.13
N TYR A 196 -0.72 -23.17 10.45
CA TYR A 196 -1.88 -22.30 10.47
C TYR A 196 -3.09 -22.95 9.78
N VAL A 197 -4.23 -22.93 10.47
CA VAL A 197 -5.51 -23.43 9.96
C VAL A 197 -6.43 -22.23 9.69
N PRO A 198 -6.80 -21.97 8.42
CA PRO A 198 -7.75 -20.91 8.11
C PRO A 198 -9.12 -21.13 8.75
N PRO A 199 -9.91 -20.05 8.96
CA PRO A 199 -11.27 -20.17 9.48
C PRO A 199 -12.13 -21.13 8.65
N LYS A 200 -12.95 -21.91 9.36
CA LYS A 200 -13.93 -22.80 8.74
C LYS A 200 -14.90 -21.99 7.88
N TRP A 201 -15.47 -22.63 6.86
CA TRP A 201 -16.34 -21.94 5.92
C TRP A 201 -17.59 -21.33 6.59
N GLN A 202 -18.09 -21.93 7.67
CA GLN A 202 -19.22 -21.42 8.46
C GLN A 202 -18.90 -20.08 9.14
N ASP A 203 -17.67 -19.93 9.62
CA ASP A 203 -17.23 -18.74 10.35
C ASP A 203 -16.85 -17.58 9.43
N LEU A 204 -16.66 -17.84 8.11
CA LEU A 204 -16.10 -16.88 7.17
C LEU A 204 -16.86 -15.54 7.15
N GLN A 205 -18.20 -15.56 7.22
CA GLN A 205 -18.98 -14.32 7.26
C GLN A 205 -18.69 -13.48 8.50
N ARG A 206 -18.53 -14.12 9.66
CA ARG A 206 -18.17 -13.43 10.91
C ARG A 206 -16.79 -12.81 10.80
N GLU A 207 -15.82 -13.57 10.30
CA GLU A 207 -14.44 -13.10 10.14
C GLU A 207 -14.34 -11.93 9.14
N LEU A 208 -15.06 -11.99 8.01
CA LEU A 208 -15.10 -10.90 7.04
C LEU A 208 -15.74 -9.64 7.62
N LYS A 209 -16.82 -9.76 8.41
CA LYS A 209 -17.43 -8.63 9.11
C LYS A 209 -16.51 -8.00 10.16
N ALA A 210 -15.63 -8.79 10.77
CA ALA A 210 -14.65 -8.27 11.73
C ALA A 210 -13.45 -7.60 11.04
N PHE A 211 -13.14 -8.01 9.81
CA PHE A 211 -12.02 -7.48 9.03
C PHE A 211 -12.31 -6.12 8.38
N PHE A 212 -13.51 -5.93 7.82
CA PHE A 212 -13.95 -4.68 7.17
C PHE A 212 -14.59 -3.72 8.18
#